data_AF-A0A177NPK9-F1
#
_entry.id   AF-A0A177NPK9-F1
#
_cell.length_a   1.000
_cell.length_b   1.000
_cell.length_c   1.000
_cell.angle_alpha   90.00
_cell.angle_beta   90.00
_cell.angle_gamma   90.00
#
_symmetry.space_group_name_H-M   'P 1'
#
loop_
_entity.id
_entity.type
_entity.pdbx_description
1 polymer ?
#
loop_
_entity_poly.entity_id
_entity_poly.type
_entity_poly.pdbx_seq_one_letter_code
_entity_poly.pdbx_strand_id
1 'polypeptide(L)'
;MPVHAAVTIDYSYDDLNRLQTLARNDGPVVGYQYDAAGNLTTQGVSNSPDTDGDLLANFADPDDDGDGMPDTWEIQYGLNPLSPADAGLDSDGDGNTNLAEYQANSNPLQPPNTSVAVPAVPEWGLIIMALALGLMLARQTKKQGV
;
A
#
# COMPACT_ATOMS: atom_id res chain seq x y z
N MET A 1 -28.19 13.13 46.72
CA MET A 1 -27.52 14.09 45.81
C MET A 1 -26.47 13.31 45.05
N PRO A 2 -26.43 13.35 43.71
CA PRO A 2 -25.29 12.78 42.99
C PRO A 2 -24.05 13.58 43.37
N VAL A 3 -23.01 12.89 43.84
CA VAL A 3 -21.69 13.51 44.02
C VAL A 3 -21.11 13.65 42.61
N HIS A 4 -20.92 14.89 42.15
CA HIS A 4 -20.06 15.10 40.99
C HIS A 4 -18.63 14.84 41.47
N ALA A 5 -18.02 13.76 40.98
CA ALA A 5 -16.60 13.52 41.21
C ALA A 5 -15.82 14.76 40.73
N ALA A 6 -14.80 15.17 41.49
CA ALA A 6 -13.95 16.26 41.06
C ALA A 6 -13.23 15.83 39.76
N VAL A 7 -13.38 16.65 38.72
CA VAL A 7 -12.62 16.50 37.48
C VAL A 7 -11.29 17.19 37.67
N THR A 8 -10.20 16.45 37.47
CA THR A 8 -8.83 16.95 37.50
C THR A 8 -8.31 17.03 36.07
N ILE A 9 -7.59 18.11 35.77
CA ILE A 9 -6.91 18.30 34.48
C ILE A 9 -5.42 18.39 34.75
N ASP A 10 -4.67 17.44 34.20
CA ASP A 10 -3.21 17.40 34.25
C ASP A 10 -2.64 17.96 32.95
N TYR A 11 -1.66 18.85 33.08
CA TYR A 11 -0.96 19.48 31.95
C TYR A 11 0.49 19.02 31.96
N SER A 12 1.00 18.63 30.79
CA SER A 12 2.44 18.40 30.59
C SER A 12 3.00 19.41 29.61
N TYR A 13 4.29 19.69 29.74
CA TYR A 13 4.99 20.67 28.93
C TYR A 13 6.29 20.07 28.41
N ASP A 14 6.73 20.51 27.23
CA ASP A 14 8.05 20.19 26.70
C ASP A 14 9.17 21.01 27.38
N ASP A 15 10.42 20.76 26.98
CA ASP A 15 11.60 21.46 27.53
C ASP A 15 11.61 22.98 27.28
N LEU A 16 10.80 23.45 26.32
CA LEU A 16 10.61 24.86 26.00
C LEU A 16 9.39 25.46 26.73
N ASN A 17 8.82 24.71 27.68
CA ASN A 17 7.67 25.08 28.49
C ASN A 17 6.41 25.37 27.66
N ARG A 18 6.25 24.67 26.53
CA ARG A 18 5.06 24.69 25.67
C ARG A 18 4.17 23.50 26.01
N LEU A 19 2.84 23.68 25.95
CA LEU A 19 1.86 22.67 26.37
C LEU A 19 1.93 21.44 25.45
N GLN A 20 2.32 20.27 25.96
CA GLN A 20 2.43 19.03 25.19
C GLN A 20 1.18 18.15 25.32
N THR A 21 0.65 17.99 26.52
CA THR A 21 -0.59 17.23 26.75
C THR A 21 -1.51 17.89 27.76
N LEU A 22 -2.82 17.70 27.54
CA LEU A 22 -3.90 18.02 28.47
C LEU A 22 -4.68 16.73 28.73
N ALA A 23 -4.55 16.17 29.93
CA ALA A 23 -5.22 14.94 30.33
C ALA A 23 -6.34 15.25 31.33
N ARG A 24 -7.56 14.86 30.97
CA ARG A 24 -8.69 14.85 31.92
C ARG A 24 -8.77 13.49 32.60
N ASN A 25 -8.91 13.46 33.92
CA ASN A 25 -9.07 12.20 34.66
C ASN A 25 -10.37 11.44 34.32
N ASP A 26 -11.32 12.11 33.66
CA ASP A 26 -12.62 11.61 33.26
C ASP A 26 -12.85 11.64 31.73
N GLY A 27 -11.80 11.90 30.94
CA GLY A 27 -11.94 12.23 29.53
C GLY A 27 -10.71 11.94 28.67
N PRO A 28 -10.75 12.35 27.39
CA PRO A 28 -9.63 12.14 26.48
C PRO A 28 -8.40 12.98 26.87
N VAL A 29 -7.23 12.48 26.50
CA VAL A 29 -5.99 13.24 26.50
C VAL A 29 -5.89 13.98 25.17
N VAL A 30 -5.65 15.29 25.22
CA VAL A 30 -5.39 16.10 24.04
C VAL A 30 -3.88 16.29 23.92
N GLY A 31 -3.30 15.93 22.77
CA GLY A 31 -1.88 16.10 22.45
C GLY A 31 -1.63 17.28 21.52
N TYR A 32 -0.46 17.91 21.64
CA TYR A 32 -0.03 19.04 20.81
C TYR A 32 1.42 18.86 20.34
N GLN A 33 1.66 19.14 19.06
CA GLN A 33 3.00 19.19 18.45
C GLN A 33 3.30 20.60 17.95
N TYR A 34 4.56 21.00 18.05
CA TYR A 34 5.01 22.32 17.60
C TYR A 34 6.26 22.22 16.75
N ASP A 35 6.38 23.13 15.79
CA ASP A 35 7.62 23.32 15.04
C ASP A 35 8.73 23.96 15.90
N ALA A 36 9.92 24.13 15.30
CA ALA A 36 11.06 24.78 15.95
C ALA A 36 10.85 26.28 16.23
N ALA A 37 9.91 26.93 15.56
CA ALA A 37 9.56 28.34 15.77
C ALA A 37 8.49 28.53 16.86
N GLY A 38 7.87 27.44 17.33
CA GLY A 38 6.80 27.47 18.33
C GLY A 38 5.39 27.55 17.76
N ASN A 39 5.20 27.39 16.46
CA ASN A 39 3.87 27.30 15.88
C ASN A 39 3.31 25.89 16.10
N LEU A 40 2.03 25.81 16.43
CA LEU A 40 1.31 24.54 16.54
C LEU A 40 1.22 23.88 15.15
N THR A 41 1.65 22.63 15.05
CA THR A 41 1.62 21.86 13.81
C THR A 41 0.52 20.81 13.82
N THR A 42 0.33 20.12 14.94
CA THR A 42 -0.61 18.99 15.05
C THR A 42 -1.34 19.05 16.39
N GLN A 43 -2.62 18.70 16.40
CA GLN A 43 -3.42 18.54 17.61
C GLN A 43 -4.29 17.28 17.50
N GLY A 44 -4.14 16.37 18.47
CA GLY A 44 -4.79 15.07 18.50
C GLY A 44 -5.57 14.79 19.77
N VAL A 45 -6.41 13.75 19.75
CA VAL A 45 -7.19 13.28 20.90
C VAL A 45 -7.04 11.76 21.09
N SER A 46 -6.72 11.34 22.31
CA SER A 46 -6.40 9.94 22.63
C SER A 46 -7.58 8.98 22.63
N ASN A 47 -8.80 9.47 22.39
CA ASN A 47 -10.00 8.64 22.31
C ASN A 47 -10.42 8.36 20.86
N SER A 48 -9.61 8.77 19.90
CA SER A 48 -9.74 8.39 18.50
C SER A 48 -8.70 7.33 18.18
N PRO A 49 -9.03 6.34 17.33
CA PRO A 49 -8.01 5.50 16.70
C PRO A 49 -6.97 6.39 16.00
N ASP A 50 -5.72 6.05 16.23
CA ASP A 50 -4.50 6.67 15.71
C ASP A 50 -3.54 5.48 15.53
N THR A 51 -3.37 5.01 14.29
CA THR A 51 -2.67 3.74 14.00
C THR A 51 -1.15 3.93 13.97
N ASP A 52 -0.65 5.06 13.48
CA ASP A 52 0.79 5.35 13.34
C ASP A 52 1.38 6.15 14.54
N GLY A 53 0.53 6.77 15.36
CA GLY A 53 0.89 7.49 16.58
C GLY A 53 1.33 8.95 16.34
N ASP A 54 1.01 9.55 15.20
CA ASP A 54 1.43 10.92 14.85
C ASP A 54 0.55 12.02 15.48
N LEU A 55 -0.52 11.63 16.20
CA LEU A 55 -1.56 12.46 16.81
C LEU A 55 -2.62 13.00 15.83
N LEU A 56 -2.68 12.50 14.61
CA LEU A 56 -3.84 12.57 13.75
C LEU A 56 -4.67 11.31 13.98
N ALA A 57 -5.98 11.51 14.03
CA ALA A 57 -6.88 10.38 14.11
C ALA A 57 -7.05 9.80 12.71
N ASN A 58 -7.17 8.48 12.59
CA ASN A 58 -7.29 7.79 11.31
C ASN A 58 -8.29 8.45 10.32
N PHE A 59 -9.47 8.82 10.78
CA PHE A 59 -10.48 9.46 9.92
C PHE A 59 -10.06 10.83 9.31
N ALA A 60 -8.97 11.41 9.80
CA ALA A 60 -8.38 12.68 9.38
C ALA A 60 -6.95 12.52 8.86
N ASP A 61 -6.36 11.33 8.93
CA ASP A 61 -5.05 11.00 8.39
C ASP A 61 -5.19 10.51 6.94
N PRO A 62 -4.38 10.99 5.98
CA PRO A 62 -4.35 10.42 4.64
C PRO A 62 -3.53 9.13 4.48
N ASP A 63 -2.74 8.73 5.48
CA ASP A 63 -1.86 7.53 5.53
C ASP A 63 -1.91 6.95 6.95
N ASP A 64 -3.02 6.28 7.26
CA ASP A 64 -3.44 5.85 8.60
C ASP A 64 -2.34 5.09 9.37
N ASP A 65 -1.55 4.26 8.68
CA ASP A 65 -0.51 3.44 9.29
C ASP A 65 0.93 3.92 9.06
N GLY A 66 1.09 5.01 8.31
CA GLY A 66 2.35 5.72 8.13
C GLY A 66 3.40 4.93 7.36
N ASP A 67 3.00 3.99 6.51
CA ASP A 67 3.93 3.18 5.72
C ASP A 67 4.39 3.84 4.40
N GLY A 68 3.79 4.99 4.09
CA GLY A 68 4.10 5.80 2.91
C GLY A 68 3.20 5.50 1.71
N MET A 69 2.21 4.61 1.85
CA MET A 69 1.13 4.41 0.89
C MET A 69 -0.14 5.08 1.41
N PRO A 70 -0.76 6.04 0.68
CA PRO A 70 -1.99 6.66 1.16
C PRO A 70 -3.16 5.69 1.21
N ASP A 71 -4.04 5.84 2.20
CA ASP A 71 -5.27 5.05 2.39
C ASP A 71 -6.07 4.88 1.10
N THR A 72 -6.20 5.99 0.35
CA THR A 72 -6.99 6.01 -0.89
C THR A 72 -6.43 5.08 -1.96
N TRP A 73 -5.10 4.93 -2.01
CA TRP A 73 -4.42 4.04 -2.93
C TRP A 73 -4.52 2.59 -2.45
N GLU A 74 -4.31 2.35 -1.16
CA GLU A 74 -4.44 1.02 -0.58
C GLU A 74 -5.85 0.45 -0.73
N ILE A 75 -6.89 1.24 -0.42
CA ILE A 75 -8.29 0.88 -0.61
C ILE A 75 -8.58 0.58 -2.09
N GLN A 76 -8.00 1.35 -3.02
CA GLN A 76 -8.17 1.13 -4.45
C GLN A 76 -7.66 -0.26 -4.88
N TYR A 77 -6.56 -0.72 -4.29
CA TYR A 77 -5.94 -2.02 -4.58
C TYR A 77 -6.26 -3.11 -3.56
N GLY A 78 -7.19 -2.86 -2.63
CA GLY A 78 -7.62 -3.85 -1.64
C GLY A 78 -6.54 -4.24 -0.62
N LEU A 79 -5.57 -3.36 -0.40
CA LEU A 79 -4.60 -3.41 0.69
C LEU A 79 -5.27 -2.92 2.00
N ASN A 80 -4.53 -2.91 3.11
CA ASN A 80 -5.05 -2.62 4.44
C ASN A 80 -4.40 -1.35 5.02
N PRO A 81 -5.12 -0.21 5.00
CA PRO A 81 -4.63 1.08 5.53
C PRO A 81 -4.26 1.13 7.01
N LEU A 82 -4.52 0.05 7.73
CA LEU A 82 -4.25 -0.05 9.17
C LEU A 82 -3.08 -1.01 9.47
N SER A 83 -2.30 -1.39 8.47
CA SER A 83 -1.28 -2.42 8.56
C SER A 83 -0.03 -2.07 7.73
N PRO A 84 0.99 -1.46 8.35
CA PRO A 84 2.16 -0.96 7.65
C PRO A 84 3.08 -2.09 7.12
N ALA A 85 2.70 -3.33 7.40
CA ALA A 85 3.39 -4.53 6.94
C ALA A 85 3.12 -4.82 5.46
N ASP A 86 1.99 -4.37 4.90
CA ASP A 86 1.65 -4.69 3.52
C ASP A 86 2.40 -3.83 2.48
N ALA A 87 2.88 -2.62 2.81
CA ALA A 87 3.88 -1.90 2.00
C ALA A 87 5.07 -2.77 1.59
N GLY A 88 5.49 -3.69 2.45
CA GLY A 88 6.62 -4.59 2.25
C GLY A 88 6.27 -5.90 1.53
N LEU A 89 4.99 -6.17 1.24
CA LEU A 89 4.56 -7.38 0.54
C LEU A 89 4.67 -7.23 -0.98
N ASP A 90 4.91 -8.35 -1.64
CA ASP A 90 4.85 -8.51 -3.10
C ASP A 90 3.53 -9.23 -3.42
N SER A 91 2.47 -8.45 -3.62
CA SER A 91 1.09 -8.96 -3.70
C SER A 91 0.82 -9.74 -4.99
N ASP A 92 1.55 -9.46 -6.06
CA ASP A 92 1.37 -10.06 -7.37
C ASP A 92 2.48 -11.07 -7.78
N GLY A 93 3.56 -11.12 -7.00
CA GLY A 93 4.67 -12.05 -7.15
C GLY A 93 5.68 -11.66 -8.23
N ASP A 94 5.75 -10.39 -8.63
CA ASP A 94 6.65 -9.90 -9.67
C ASP A 94 8.05 -9.51 -9.16
N GLY A 95 8.23 -9.50 -7.84
CA GLY A 95 9.47 -9.16 -7.15
C GLY A 95 9.58 -7.70 -6.70
N ASN A 96 8.57 -6.87 -6.92
CA ASN A 96 8.44 -5.54 -6.34
C ASN A 96 7.54 -5.58 -5.10
N THR A 97 7.77 -4.66 -4.16
CA THR A 97 6.85 -4.51 -3.04
C THR A 97 5.73 -3.54 -3.40
N ASN A 98 4.58 -3.63 -2.73
CA ASN A 98 3.45 -2.72 -2.92
C ASN A 98 3.89 -1.24 -2.83
N LEU A 99 4.76 -0.90 -1.87
CA LEU A 99 5.31 0.45 -1.75
C LEU A 99 6.17 0.86 -2.94
N ALA A 100 7.02 -0.04 -3.46
CA ALA A 100 7.84 0.24 -4.63
C ALA A 100 6.97 0.49 -5.87
N GLU A 101 5.83 -0.21 -5.95
CA GLU A 101 4.87 -0.06 -7.03
C GLU A 101 4.05 1.23 -6.92
N TYR A 102 3.64 1.62 -5.71
CA TYR A 102 3.07 2.95 -5.46
C TYR A 102 4.01 4.06 -5.95
N GLN A 103 5.30 3.97 -5.57
CA GLN A 103 6.32 4.93 -6.00
C GLN A 103 6.56 4.92 -7.52
N ALA A 104 6.41 3.75 -8.16
CA ALA A 104 6.53 3.57 -9.60
C ALA A 104 5.25 3.93 -10.37
N ASN A 105 4.15 4.27 -9.69
CA ASN A 105 2.81 4.42 -10.27
C ASN A 105 2.37 3.16 -11.07
N SER A 106 2.70 1.96 -10.56
CA SER A 106 2.25 0.68 -11.11
C SER A 106 1.08 0.09 -10.30
N ASN A 107 0.71 -1.16 -10.61
CA ASN A 107 -0.44 -1.83 -10.02
C ASN A 107 0.03 -3.01 -9.15
N PRO A 108 -0.14 -2.96 -7.83
CA PRO A 108 0.36 -3.97 -6.90
C PRO A 108 -0.28 -5.34 -7.04
N LEU A 109 -1.36 -5.45 -7.82
CA LEU A 109 -2.05 -6.70 -8.06
C LEU A 109 -1.83 -7.25 -9.47
N GLN A 110 -0.94 -6.64 -10.25
CA GLN A 110 -0.76 -7.02 -11.63
C GLN A 110 0.71 -7.01 -12.02
N PRO A 111 1.30 -8.20 -12.25
CA PRO A 111 2.68 -8.27 -12.68
C PRO A 111 2.75 -7.56 -14.03
N PRO A 112 3.85 -6.86 -14.35
CA PRO A 112 4.02 -6.22 -15.62
C PRO A 112 3.72 -7.24 -16.70
N ASN A 113 3.10 -6.80 -17.80
CA ASN A 113 2.83 -7.66 -18.96
C ASN A 113 4.16 -8.15 -19.51
N THR A 114 4.74 -9.17 -18.91
CA THR A 114 5.90 -9.85 -19.41
C THR A 114 5.38 -10.57 -20.63
N SER A 115 5.55 -9.94 -21.79
CA SER A 115 5.78 -10.70 -23.01
C SER A 115 7.00 -11.55 -22.71
N VAL A 116 6.79 -12.71 -22.08
CA VAL A 116 7.82 -13.71 -21.88
C VAL A 116 8.36 -13.93 -23.28
N ALA A 117 9.62 -13.55 -23.51
CA ALA A 117 10.27 -13.82 -24.76
C ALA A 117 10.24 -15.34 -24.92
N VAL A 118 9.23 -15.86 -25.63
CA VAL A 118 9.22 -17.25 -26.06
C VAL A 118 10.53 -17.37 -26.82
N PRO A 119 11.48 -18.23 -26.38
CA PRO A 119 12.74 -18.35 -27.08
C PRO A 119 12.39 -18.62 -28.53
N ALA A 120 12.92 -17.79 -29.44
CA ALA A 120 12.66 -17.92 -30.86
C ALA A 120 12.80 -19.40 -31.19
N VAL A 121 11.71 -20.03 -31.67
CA VAL A 121 11.74 -21.44 -32.04
C VAL A 121 12.95 -21.58 -32.96
N PRO A 122 13.96 -22.40 -32.63
CA PRO A 122 15.16 -22.50 -33.47
C PRO A 122 14.70 -22.72 -34.90
N GLU A 123 15.29 -22.06 -35.90
CA GLU A 123 14.81 -22.11 -37.29
C GLU A 123 14.57 -23.54 -37.78
N TRP A 124 15.33 -24.51 -37.24
CA TRP A 124 15.14 -25.96 -37.38
C TRP A 124 13.73 -26.46 -37.03
N GLY A 125 13.07 -25.93 -36.01
CA GLY A 125 11.69 -26.27 -35.62
C GLY A 125 10.66 -25.76 -36.62
N LEU A 126 10.86 -24.57 -37.18
CA LEU A 126 10.03 -24.05 -38.28
C LEU A 126 10.26 -24.84 -39.57
N ILE A 127 11.51 -25.25 -39.83
CA ILE A 127 11.86 -26.11 -40.97
C ILE A 127 11.22 -27.49 -40.82
N ILE A 128 11.24 -28.10 -39.62
CA ILE A 128 10.59 -29.40 -39.37
C ILE A 128 9.07 -29.29 -39.53
N MET A 129 8.43 -28.21 -39.04
CA MET A 129 7.01 -27.98 -39.27
C MET A 129 6.67 -27.76 -40.75
N ALA A 130 7.48 -26.99 -41.48
CA ALA A 130 7.29 -26.73 -42.91
C ALA A 130 7.50 -28.00 -43.76
N LEU A 131 8.49 -28.83 -43.43
CA LEU A 131 8.73 -30.12 -44.07
C LEU A 131 7.61 -31.12 -43.77
N ALA A 132 7.12 -31.17 -42.53
CA ALA A 132 5.99 -32.01 -42.16
C ALA A 132 4.72 -31.61 -42.91
N LEU A 133 4.44 -30.30 -43.03
CA LEU A 133 3.29 -29.78 -43.76
C LEU A 133 3.40 -30.05 -45.27
N GLY A 134 4.58 -29.84 -45.85
CA GLY A 134 4.85 -30.13 -47.26
C GLY A 134 4.71 -31.63 -47.62
N LEU A 135 5.16 -32.53 -46.76
CA LEU A 135 5.01 -33.97 -46.96
C LEU A 135 3.53 -34.42 -46.81
N MET A 136 2.76 -33.75 -45.95
CA MET A 136 1.33 -34.01 -45.75
C MET A 136 0.49 -33.54 -46.95
N LEU A 137 0.83 -32.39 -47.52
CA LEU A 137 0.22 -31.86 -48.75
C LEU A 137 0.57 -32.72 -49.99
N ALA A 138 1.81 -33.21 -50.09
CA ALA A 138 2.23 -34.08 -51.20
C ALA A 138 1.55 -35.46 -51.21
N ARG A 139 1.04 -35.93 -50.06
CA ARG A 139 0.24 -37.16 -49.98
C ARG A 139 -1.20 -36.98 -50.47
N GLN A 140 -1.73 -35.77 -50.47
CA GLN A 140 -3.11 -35.49 -50.90
C GLN A 140 -3.23 -35.41 -52.44
N THR A 141 -2.17 -35.03 -53.15
CA THR A 141 -2.20 -34.86 -54.62
C THR A 141 -2.05 -36.17 -55.40
N LYS A 142 -1.44 -37.21 -54.82
CA LYS A 142 -1.35 -38.54 -55.45
C LYS A 142 -2.64 -39.38 -55.40
N LYS A 143 -3.67 -38.94 -54.67
CA LYS A 143 -4.94 -39.68 -54.55
C LYS A 143 -6.06 -39.16 -55.45
N GLN A 144 -5.78 -38.21 -56.36
CA GLN A 144 -6.73 -37.71 -57.36
C GLN A 144 -6.21 -37.81 -58.81
N GLY A 145 -5.15 -38.58 -59.06
CA GLY A 145 -4.65 -38.84 -60.41
C GLY A 145 -4.67 -40.33 -60.73
N VAL A 146 -5.69 -40.73 -61.52
CA VAL A 146 -6.06 -42.06 -62.04
C VAL A 146 -6.90 -42.93 -61.09
#